data_AF-A0A1I7WLT3-F1
#
_entry.id   AF-A0A1I7WLT3-F1
#
_cell.length_a   1.000
_cell.length_b   1.000
_cell.length_c   1.000
_cell.angle_alpha   90.00
_cell.angle_beta   90.00
_cell.angle_gamma   90.00
#
_symmetry.space_group_name_H-M   'P 1'
#
loop_
_entity.id
_entity.type
_entity.pdbx_description
1 polymer ?
#
loop_
_entity_poly.entity_id
_entity_poly.type
_entity_poly.pdbx_seq_one_letter_code
_entity_poly.pdbx_strand_id
1 'polypeptide(L)'
;MQINILYTRIYRYRFRRFTAGDFDVNYRQLPGTPRTAKTDALKSLLDENPLQTQEKLAEQLEVHKATVSRRLHEMGKIHKLGKWVPYELSENSIVRRLNICMSLLAKERMENFLWKIIIGEEKEIVYDNPNLTPEMAESHKK
;
A
#
# COMPACT_ATOMS: atom_id res chain seq x y z
N MET A 1 -14.48 40.76 -33.00
CA MET A 1 -14.93 41.68 -31.92
C MET A 1 -15.09 41.00 -30.53
N GLN A 2 -14.80 39.71 -30.35
CA GLN A 2 -14.92 39.01 -29.05
C GLN A 2 -13.62 39.00 -28.20
N ILE A 3 -12.45 39.15 -28.83
CA ILE A 3 -11.14 39.09 -28.16
C ILE A 3 -10.92 40.27 -27.19
N ASN A 4 -11.41 41.47 -27.55
CA ASN A 4 -11.19 42.70 -26.78
C ASN A 4 -12.08 42.76 -25.50
N ILE A 5 -13.22 42.07 -25.51
CA ILE A 5 -14.16 42.01 -24.38
C ILE A 5 -13.64 41.07 -23.29
N LEU A 6 -13.00 39.95 -23.66
CA LEU A 6 -12.36 39.04 -22.70
C LEU A 6 -11.16 39.72 -22.00
N TYR A 7 -10.37 40.51 -22.75
CA TYR A 7 -9.22 41.24 -22.21
C TYR A 7 -9.61 42.25 -21.13
N THR A 8 -10.62 43.09 -21.40
CA THR A 8 -11.11 44.10 -20.44
C THR A 8 -11.72 43.48 -19.19
N ARG A 9 -12.42 42.35 -19.32
CA ARG A 9 -13.05 41.64 -18.19
C ARG A 9 -12.01 41.02 -17.26
N ILE A 10 -10.98 40.39 -17.81
CA ILE A 10 -9.86 39.79 -17.05
C ILE A 10 -9.02 40.89 -16.38
N TYR A 11 -8.74 41.99 -17.09
CA TYR A 11 -7.97 43.12 -16.56
C TYR A 11 -8.66 43.77 -15.36
N ARG A 12 -9.97 44.06 -15.45
CA ARG A 12 -10.75 44.62 -14.33
C ARG A 12 -10.80 43.68 -13.13
N TYR A 13 -10.91 42.37 -13.36
CA TYR A 13 -10.90 41.37 -12.29
C TYR A 13 -9.56 41.32 -11.55
N ARG A 14 -8.43 41.32 -12.29
CA ARG A 14 -7.08 41.33 -11.69
C ARG A 14 -6.79 42.64 -10.95
N PHE A 15 -7.16 43.78 -11.53
CA PHE A 15 -6.97 45.08 -10.89
C PHE A 15 -7.71 45.17 -9.55
N ARG A 16 -8.93 44.64 -9.46
CA ARG A 16 -9.69 44.56 -8.20
C ARG A 16 -9.01 43.69 -7.13
N ARG A 17 -8.45 42.54 -7.52
CA ARG A 17 -7.70 41.67 -6.58
C ARG A 17 -6.43 42.36 -6.07
N PHE A 18 -5.70 43.02 -6.96
CA PHE A 18 -4.51 43.80 -6.63
C PHE A 18 -4.83 44.91 -5.62
N THR A 19 -5.91 45.68 -5.84
CA THR A 19 -6.34 46.72 -4.89
C THR A 19 -6.81 46.17 -3.53
N ALA A 20 -7.20 44.89 -3.47
CA ALA A 20 -7.56 44.21 -2.23
C ALA A 20 -6.34 43.57 -1.51
N GLY A 21 -5.11 43.79 -2.01
CA GLY A 21 -3.89 43.21 -1.46
C GLY A 21 -3.68 41.73 -1.80
N ASP A 22 -4.49 41.17 -2.70
CA ASP A 22 -4.35 39.79 -3.18
C ASP A 22 -3.48 39.77 -4.46
N PHE A 23 -2.18 39.54 -4.24
CA PHE A 23 -1.16 39.49 -5.30
C PHE A 23 -0.98 38.07 -5.88
N ASP A 24 -1.81 37.10 -5.49
CA ASP A 24 -1.69 35.73 -5.99
C ASP A 24 -2.11 35.64 -7.46
N VAL A 25 -1.10 35.47 -8.33
CA VAL A 25 -1.26 35.36 -9.78
C VAL A 25 -1.77 33.98 -10.20
N ASN A 26 -1.73 33.00 -9.29
CA ASN A 26 -2.22 31.66 -9.59
C ASN A 26 -3.73 31.68 -9.84
N TYR A 27 -4.17 30.81 -10.75
CA TYR A 27 -5.58 30.52 -10.87
C TYR A 27 -6.00 29.83 -9.57
N ARG A 28 -6.92 30.46 -8.83
CA ARG A 28 -7.58 29.79 -7.71
C ARG A 28 -8.15 28.49 -8.25
N GLN A 29 -7.92 27.40 -7.52
CA GLN A 29 -8.51 26.11 -7.88
C GLN A 29 -10.01 26.35 -8.04
N LEU A 30 -10.52 26.15 -9.26
CA LEU A 30 -11.96 26.10 -9.44
C LEU A 30 -12.47 24.96 -8.54
N PRO A 31 -13.62 25.13 -7.88
CA PRO A 31 -14.28 24.01 -7.23
C PRO A 31 -14.71 23.03 -8.34
N GLY A 32 -13.76 22.17 -8.74
CA GLY A 32 -14.02 21.05 -9.63
C GLY A 32 -14.83 20.00 -8.89
N THR A 33 -15.44 19.11 -9.67
CA THR A 33 -16.22 17.94 -9.22
C THR A 33 -15.65 17.36 -7.92
N PRO A 34 -16.48 17.07 -6.89
CA PRO A 34 -16.00 16.64 -5.57
C PRO A 34 -15.12 15.39 -5.68
N ARG A 35 -13.81 15.62 -5.70
CA ARG A 35 -12.77 14.58 -5.79
C ARG A 35 -12.73 13.74 -4.52
N THR A 36 -13.12 14.32 -3.38
CA THR A 36 -13.07 13.72 -2.04
C THR A 36 -14.03 12.54 -1.88
N ALA A 37 -15.31 12.72 -2.21
CA ALA A 37 -16.35 11.68 -2.00
C ALA A 37 -16.01 10.34 -2.65
N LYS A 38 -15.47 10.36 -3.88
CA LYS A 38 -15.10 9.12 -4.59
C LYS A 38 -13.73 8.56 -4.15
N THR A 39 -12.90 9.33 -3.46
CA THR A 39 -11.65 8.83 -2.85
C THR A 39 -11.94 8.13 -1.54
N ASP A 40 -12.89 8.65 -0.75
CA ASP A 40 -13.30 8.01 0.49
C ASP A 40 -14.00 6.66 0.22
N ALA A 41 -14.85 6.59 -0.81
CA ALA A 41 -15.43 5.33 -1.26
C ALA A 41 -14.37 4.30 -1.71
N LEU A 42 -13.31 4.75 -2.41
CA LEU A 42 -12.20 3.87 -2.80
C LEU A 42 -11.41 3.35 -1.59
N LYS A 43 -11.25 4.16 -0.53
CA LYS A 43 -10.61 3.71 0.71
C LYS A 43 -11.43 2.63 1.40
N SER A 44 -12.75 2.84 1.56
CA SER A 44 -13.63 1.85 2.18
C SER A 44 -13.56 0.49 1.47
N LEU A 45 -13.55 0.46 0.13
CA LEU A 45 -13.42 -0.79 -0.64
C LEU A 45 -12.08 -1.51 -0.40
N LEU A 46 -10.99 -0.75 -0.25
CA LEU A 46 -9.67 -1.31 0.05
C LEU A 46 -9.56 -1.82 1.48
N ASP A 47 -10.26 -1.19 2.43
CA ASP A 47 -10.28 -1.61 3.83
C ASP A 47 -11.08 -2.92 4.00
N GLU A 48 -12.14 -3.12 3.21
CA GLU A 48 -12.89 -4.38 3.15
C GLU A 48 -12.09 -5.51 2.50
N ASN A 49 -11.44 -5.24 1.35
CA ASN A 49 -10.62 -6.23 0.68
C ASN A 49 -9.41 -5.58 -0.05
N PRO A 50 -8.20 -5.69 0.52
CA PRO A 50 -7.01 -5.06 -0.05
C PRO A 50 -6.46 -5.76 -1.29
N LEU A 51 -6.97 -6.95 -1.64
CA LEU A 51 -6.47 -7.79 -2.74
C LEU A 51 -7.26 -7.63 -4.05
N GLN A 52 -8.20 -6.69 -4.11
CA GLN A 52 -9.01 -6.48 -5.31
C GLN A 52 -8.20 -5.93 -6.50
N THR A 53 -8.62 -6.29 -7.71
CA THR A 53 -8.05 -5.75 -8.94
C THR A 53 -8.60 -4.35 -9.22
N GLN A 54 -7.82 -3.54 -9.93
CA GLN A 54 -8.24 -2.19 -10.33
C GLN A 54 -9.48 -2.17 -11.23
N GLU A 55 -9.73 -3.25 -11.98
CA GLU A 55 -10.92 -3.40 -12.83
C GLU A 55 -12.18 -3.59 -12.00
N LYS A 56 -12.14 -4.47 -11.00
CA LYS A 56 -13.26 -4.66 -10.07
C LYS A 56 -13.58 -3.39 -9.30
N LEU A 57 -12.55 -2.68 -8.83
CA LEU A 57 -12.71 -1.37 -8.18
C LEU A 57 -13.30 -0.31 -9.13
N ALA A 58 -12.96 -0.36 -10.41
CA ALA A 58 -13.46 0.55 -11.43
C ALA A 58 -14.95 0.31 -11.71
N GLU A 59 -15.37 -0.96 -11.80
CA GLU A 59 -16.78 -1.36 -11.93
C GLU A 59 -17.60 -0.92 -10.71
N GLN A 60 -17.14 -1.22 -9.50
CA GLN A 60 -17.86 -0.87 -8.26
C GLN A 60 -18.03 0.63 -8.05
N LEU A 61 -17.08 1.44 -8.54
CA LEU A 61 -17.10 2.90 -8.40
C LEU A 61 -17.68 3.61 -9.64
N GLU A 62 -18.09 2.86 -10.66
CA GLU A 62 -18.55 3.36 -11.97
C GLU A 62 -17.58 4.42 -12.55
N VAL A 63 -16.28 4.09 -12.54
CA VAL A 63 -15.23 4.96 -13.08
C VAL A 63 -14.30 4.19 -14.00
N HIS A 64 -13.63 4.90 -14.89
CA HIS A 64 -12.60 4.28 -15.72
C HIS A 64 -11.40 3.81 -14.88
N LYS A 65 -10.80 2.65 -15.22
CA LYS A 65 -9.62 2.06 -14.56
C LYS A 65 -8.46 3.05 -14.35
N ALA A 66 -8.20 3.92 -15.33
CA ALA A 66 -7.17 4.96 -15.23
C ALA A 66 -7.40 5.94 -14.06
N THR A 67 -8.67 6.22 -13.72
CA THR A 67 -9.04 7.07 -12.59
C THR A 67 -8.71 6.38 -11.26
N VAL A 68 -8.94 5.06 -11.17
CA VAL A 68 -8.57 4.26 -9.99
C VAL A 68 -7.06 4.22 -9.83
N SER A 69 -6.31 3.94 -10.90
CA SER A 69 -4.84 3.92 -10.87
C SER A 69 -4.24 5.25 -10.40
N ARG A 70 -4.70 6.38 -10.96
CA ARG A 70 -4.24 7.71 -10.54
C ARG A 70 -4.53 7.98 -9.06
N ARG A 71 -5.72 7.61 -8.57
CA ARG A 71 -6.08 7.81 -7.17
C ARG A 71 -5.30 6.93 -6.21
N LEU A 72 -5.06 5.66 -6.56
CA LEU A 72 -4.19 4.78 -5.78
C LEU A 72 -2.79 5.38 -5.65
N HIS A 73 -2.27 5.96 -6.73
CA HIS A 73 -0.98 6.65 -6.73
C HIS A 73 -1.01 7.94 -5.88
N GLU A 74 -2.03 8.79 -6.02
CA GLU A 74 -2.24 9.99 -5.19
C GLU A 74 -2.33 9.64 -3.68
N MET A 75 -2.83 8.44 -3.34
CA MET A 75 -2.88 7.93 -1.96
C MET A 75 -1.61 7.20 -1.50
N GLY A 76 -0.60 7.03 -2.35
CA GLY A 76 0.63 6.28 -2.04
C GLY A 76 0.42 4.77 -1.86
N LYS A 77 -0.65 4.19 -2.41
CA LYS A 77 -0.90 2.74 -2.37
C LYS A 77 -0.01 2.02 -3.39
N ILE A 78 0.61 0.94 -2.96
CA ILE A 78 1.45 0.07 -3.81
C ILE A 78 0.94 -1.37 -3.73
N HIS A 79 0.96 -2.06 -4.87
CA HIS A 79 0.64 -3.48 -4.91
C HIS A 79 1.84 -4.28 -4.39
N LYS A 80 1.61 -5.11 -3.38
CA LYS A 80 2.60 -6.07 -2.86
C LYS A 80 2.03 -7.46 -3.01
N LEU A 81 2.87 -8.39 -3.46
CA LEU A 81 2.51 -9.80 -3.50
C LEU A 81 2.33 -10.32 -2.07
N GLY A 82 1.40 -11.27 -1.92
CA GLY A 82 1.19 -11.96 -0.65
C GLY A 82 2.45 -12.69 -0.21
N LYS A 83 2.66 -12.82 1.10
CA LYS A 83 3.71 -13.66 1.65
C LYS A 83 3.28 -15.12 1.53
N TRP A 84 4.21 -15.98 1.12
CA TRP A 84 3.97 -17.42 1.15
C TRP A 84 3.89 -17.90 2.61
N VAL A 85 2.79 -18.59 2.95
CA VAL A 85 2.58 -19.20 4.26
C VAL A 85 2.54 -20.72 4.03
N PRO A 86 3.41 -21.50 4.70
CA PRO A 86 3.58 -22.91 4.38
C PRO A 86 2.33 -23.77 4.57
N TYR A 87 1.50 -23.44 5.57
CA TYR A 87 0.33 -24.23 5.95
C TYR A 87 -0.82 -23.34 6.42
N GLU A 88 -2.04 -23.73 6.09
CA GLU A 88 -3.25 -23.19 6.70
C GLU A 88 -3.44 -23.84 8.07
N LEU A 89 -3.51 -23.01 9.12
CA LEU A 89 -3.59 -23.48 10.50
C LEU A 89 -5.05 -23.57 10.94
N SER A 90 -5.42 -24.70 11.55
CA SER A 90 -6.71 -24.81 12.23
C SER A 90 -6.74 -23.97 13.51
N GLU A 91 -7.93 -23.54 13.96
CA GLU A 91 -8.09 -22.75 15.20
C GLU A 91 -7.41 -23.42 16.40
N ASN A 92 -7.59 -24.73 16.55
CA ASN A 92 -6.95 -25.49 17.63
C ASN A 92 -5.40 -25.44 17.55
N SER A 93 -4.84 -25.53 16.33
CA SER A 93 -3.40 -25.42 16.14
C SER A 93 -2.87 -24.01 16.44
N ILE A 94 -3.65 -22.97 16.15
CA ILE A 94 -3.33 -21.57 16.47
C ILE A 94 -3.27 -21.41 17.99
N VAL A 95 -4.32 -21.82 18.70
CA VAL A 95 -4.40 -21.73 20.17
C VAL A 95 -3.27 -22.51 20.83
N ARG A 96 -3.00 -23.73 20.36
CA ARG A 96 -1.91 -24.56 20.89
C ARG A 96 -0.55 -23.88 20.70
N ARG A 97 -0.26 -23.35 19.50
CA ARG A 97 1.00 -22.62 19.22
C ARG A 97 1.12 -21.38 20.11
N LEU A 98 0.04 -20.61 20.25
CA LEU A 98 0.00 -19.41 21.08
C LEU A 98 0.29 -19.74 22.56
N ASN A 99 -0.34 -20.78 23.11
CA ASN A 99 -0.11 -21.22 24.49
C ASN A 99 1.33 -21.68 24.74
N ILE A 100 1.91 -22.44 23.80
CA ILE A 100 3.32 -22.85 23.88
C ILE A 100 4.22 -21.61 23.86
N CYS A 101 4.01 -20.69 22.91
CA CYS A 101 4.80 -19.46 22.82
C CYS A 101 4.70 -18.61 24.10
N MET A 102 3.51 -18.42 24.66
CA MET A 102 3.33 -17.69 25.92
C MET A 102 4.06 -18.35 27.08
N SER A 103 3.99 -19.68 27.18
CA SER A 103 4.66 -20.44 28.25
C SER A 103 6.18 -20.35 28.13
N LEU A 104 6.72 -20.47 26.91
CA LEU A 104 8.15 -20.32 26.64
C LEU A 104 8.63 -18.88 26.91
N LEU A 105 7.84 -17.87 26.53
CA LEU A 105 8.16 -16.47 26.79
C LEU A 105 8.15 -16.15 28.30
N ALA A 106 7.18 -16.67 29.04
CA ALA A 106 7.13 -16.55 30.49
C ALA A 106 8.36 -17.19 31.13
N LYS A 107 8.73 -18.40 30.68
CA LYS A 107 9.93 -19.10 31.15
C LYS A 107 11.20 -18.30 30.88
N GLU A 108 11.36 -17.74 29.69
CA GLU A 108 12.55 -16.94 29.33
C GLU A 108 12.67 -15.69 30.21
N ARG A 109 11.55 -15.06 30.57
CA ARG A 109 11.55 -13.91 31.47
C ARG A 109 11.94 -14.25 32.91
N MET A 110 11.67 -15.48 33.35
CA MET A 110 12.04 -15.92 34.70
C MET A 110 13.48 -16.42 34.76
N GLU A 111 13.90 -17.17 33.75
CA GLU A 111 15.25 -17.68 33.61
C GLU A 111 15.63 -17.68 32.13
N ASN A 112 16.69 -16.95 31.76
CA ASN A 112 17.23 -17.00 30.41
C ASN A 112 17.68 -18.44 30.11
N PHE A 113 16.90 -19.20 29.35
CA PHE A 113 17.12 -20.62 29.10
C PHE A 113 17.51 -20.90 27.64
N LEU A 114 17.47 -19.88 26.76
CA LEU A 114 17.88 -20.01 25.36
C LEU A 114 19.29 -20.59 25.18
N TRP A 115 20.24 -20.25 26.05
CA TRP A 115 21.62 -20.78 25.98
C TRP A 115 21.70 -22.29 26.24
N LYS A 116 20.66 -22.89 26.83
CA LYS A 116 20.57 -24.34 27.08
C LYS A 116 19.94 -25.10 25.91
N ILE A 117 19.34 -24.40 24.93
CA ILE A 117 18.62 -25.06 23.84
C ILE A 117 19.62 -25.48 22.76
N ILE A 118 19.57 -26.76 22.40
CA ILE A 118 20.20 -27.29 21.19
C ILE A 118 19.07 -27.62 20.21
N ILE A 119 19.12 -27.04 19.01
CA ILE A 119 18.13 -27.26 17.95
C ILE A 119 18.78 -28.13 16.87
N GLY A 120 18.06 -29.17 16.43
CA GLY A 120 18.44 -29.98 15.28
C GLY A 120 17.27 -30.06 14.31
N GLU A 121 17.53 -29.79 13.03
CA GLU A 121 16.58 -30.00 11.94
C GLU A 121 17.26 -30.78 10.81
N GLU A 122 16.48 -31.64 10.15
CA GLU A 122 16.93 -32.34 8.95
C GLU A 122 16.47 -31.55 7.72
N LYS A 123 17.39 -31.27 6.82
CA LYS A 123 17.12 -30.58 5.55
C LYS A 123 17.67 -31.41 4.41
N GLU A 124 16.80 -31.82 3.49
CA GLU A 124 17.22 -32.52 2.28
C GLU A 124 18.00 -31.57 1.34
N ILE A 125 19.12 -32.07 0.81
CA ILE A 125 19.94 -31.37 -0.18
C ILE A 125 19.66 -31.99 -1.54
N VAL A 126 19.06 -31.21 -2.44
CA VAL A 126 18.83 -31.61 -3.83
C VAL A 126 20.05 -31.23 -4.67
N TYR A 127 20.65 -32.22 -5.35
CA TYR A 127 21.87 -32.03 -6.15
C TYR A 127 21.67 -31.16 -7.39
N ASP A 128 20.50 -31.26 -8.03
CA ASP A 128 20.15 -30.48 -9.21
C ASP A 128 18.90 -29.65 -8.90
N ASN A 129 19.13 -28.42 -8.41
CA ASN A 129 18.05 -27.48 -8.16
C ASN A 129 18.00 -26.48 -9.33
N PRO A 130 17.05 -26.62 -10.28
CA PRO A 130 16.97 -25.77 -11.47
C PRO A 130 16.67 -24.29 -11.16
N ASN A 131 16.42 -23.96 -9.89
CA ASN A 131 16.16 -22.59 -9.44
C ASN A 131 17.42 -21.86 -8.90
N LEU A 132 18.60 -22.50 -8.81
CA LEU A 132 19.84 -21.80 -8.48
C LEU A 132 20.52 -21.26 -9.74
N THR A 133 20.62 -19.94 -9.86
CA THR A 133 21.58 -19.33 -10.79
C THR A 133 23.01 -19.56 -10.28
N PRO A 134 24.03 -19.66 -11.18
CA PRO A 134 25.41 -19.98 -10.80
C PRO A 134 26.02 -19.05 -9.74
N GLU A 135 25.58 -17.80 -9.67
CA GLU A 135 26.04 -16.78 -8.71
C GLU A 135 25.71 -17.12 -7.25
N MET A 136 24.69 -17.94 -6.99
CA MET A 136 24.28 -18.32 -5.62
C MET A 136 25.05 -19.54 -5.07
N ALA A 137 25.72 -20.31 -5.92
CA ALA A 137 26.39 -21.56 -5.54
C ALA A 137 27.74 -21.34 -4.84
N GLU A 138 28.37 -20.17 -4.97
CA GLU A 138 29.69 -19.88 -4.37
C GLU A 138 29.64 -19.45 -2.90
N SER A 139 28.45 -19.11 -2.37
CA SER A 139 28.32 -18.64 -0.97
C SER A 139 28.48 -19.73 0.09
N HIS A 140 28.47 -21.01 -0.29
CA HIS A 140 28.54 -22.15 0.64
C HIS A 140 29.92 -22.83 0.72
N LYS A 141 30.94 -22.27 0.06
CA LYS A 141 32.35 -22.65 0.29
C LYS A 141 32.99 -21.69 1.29
N LYS A 142 32.79 -21.92 2.58
CA LYS A 142 33.69 -21.41 3.62
C LYS A 142 33.74 -22.34 4.82
#